data_AF-A0A960FM39-F1
#
_entry.id   AF-A0A960FM39-F1
#
_cell.length_a   1.000
_cell.length_b   1.000
_cell.length_c   1.000
_cell.angle_alpha   90.00
_cell.angle_beta   90.00
_cell.angle_gamma   90.00
#
_symmetry.space_group_name_H-M   'P 1'
#
loop_
_entity.id
_entity.type
_entity.pdbx_description
1 polymer ?
#
loop_
_entity_poly.entity_id
_entity_poly.type
_entity_poly.pdbx_seq_one_letter_code
_entity_poly.pdbx_strand_id
1 'polypeptide(L)' 'PTNNLDPGARLAIGEALAGWAGTMLLVSHDPEFVRALQPDRVLFMPEGTLDYFSDEMLDLVEVA' A
#
# COMPACT_ATOMS: atom_id res chain seq x y z
N PRO A 1 -3.82 -5.88 3.81
CA PRO A 1 -5.13 -6.58 3.67
C PRO A 1 -5.17 -7.65 2.54
N THR A 2 -4.01 -8.12 2.07
CA THR A 2 -3.85 -9.07 0.94
C THR A 2 -3.94 -10.55 1.36
N ASN A 3 -4.28 -10.82 2.62
CA ASN A 3 -4.29 -12.18 3.14
C ASN A 3 -5.48 -12.97 2.57
N ASN A 4 -5.23 -14.19 2.08
CA ASN A 4 -6.21 -15.08 1.43
C ASN A 4 -6.82 -14.60 0.09
N LEU A 5 -6.27 -13.58 -0.58
CA LEU A 5 -6.71 -13.18 -1.91
C LEU A 5 -5.80 -13.77 -2.99
N ASP A 6 -6.40 -14.39 -4.01
CA ASP A 6 -5.71 -14.80 -5.23
C ASP A 6 -5.16 -13.57 -5.98
N PRO A 7 -4.13 -13.72 -6.84
CA PRO A 7 -3.49 -12.60 -7.52
C PRO A 7 -4.47 -11.74 -8.35
N GLY A 8 -5.51 -12.35 -8.94
CA GLY A 8 -6.53 -11.64 -9.71
C GLY A 8 -7.41 -10.76 -8.83
N ALA A 9 -7.85 -11.27 -7.68
CA ALA A 9 -8.62 -10.50 -6.72
C ALA A 9 -7.83 -9.31 -6.14
N ARG A 10 -6.51 -9.43 -5.95
CA ARG A 10 -5.67 -8.31 -5.49
C ARG A 10 -5.62 -7.17 -6.50
N LEU A 11 -5.45 -7.50 -7.79
CA LEU A 11 -5.49 -6.52 -8.88
C LEU A 11 -6.85 -5.82 -8.95
N ALA A 12 -7.94 -6.58 -8.91
CA ALA A 12 -9.30 -6.02 -8.96
C ALA A 12 -9.61 -5.09 -7.79
N ILE A 13 -9.14 -5.42 -6.58
CA ILE A 13 -9.27 -4.56 -5.40
C ILE A 13 -8.38 -3.32 -5.54
N GLY A 14 -7.15 -3.47 -6.04
CA GLY A 14 -6.25 -2.36 -6.34
C GLY A 14 -6.90 -1.34 -7.26
N GLU A 15 -7.45 -1.78 -8.38
CA GLU A 15 -8.15 -0.94 -9.36
C GLU A 15 -9.39 -0.27 -8.77
N ALA A 16 -10.21 -1.02 -8.01
CA ALA A 16 -11.42 -0.47 -7.38
C ALA A 16 -11.10 0.63 -6.36
N LEU A 17 -10.00 0.47 -5.61
CA LEU A 17 -9.58 1.42 -4.58
C LEU A 17 -8.78 2.59 -5.14
N ALA A 18 -8.12 2.46 -6.29
CA ALA A 18 -7.39 3.55 -6.94
C ALA A 18 -8.29 4.76 -7.28
N GLY A 19 -9.60 4.51 -7.52
CA GLY A 19 -10.60 5.56 -7.76
C GLY A 19 -11.31 6.08 -6.51
N TRP A 20 -10.93 5.65 -5.30
CA TRP A 20 -11.61 6.02 -4.07
C TRP A 20 -11.34 7.49 -3.72
N ALA A 21 -12.38 8.32 -3.71
CA ALA A 21 -12.26 9.76 -3.45
C ALA A 21 -12.05 10.14 -1.97
N GLY A 22 -12.11 9.16 -1.06
CA GLY A 22 -11.89 9.37 0.37
C GLY A 22 -10.45 9.06 0.80
N THR A 23 -10.17 9.21 2.09
CA THR A 23 -8.89 8.79 2.67
C THR A 23 -8.94 7.31 3.03
N MET A 24 -7.88 6.58 2.72
CA MET A 24 -7.68 5.19 3.12
C MET A 24 -6.35 5.05 3.86
N LEU A 25 -6.34 4.21 4.90
CA LEU A 25 -5.11 3.72 5.52
C LEU A 25 -4.82 2.31 5.02
N LEU A 26 -3.66 2.14 4.39
CA LEU A 26 -3.21 0.86 3.86
C LEU A 26 -2.13 0.26 4.77
N VAL A 27 -2.26 -1.02 5.09
CA VAL A 27 -1.21 -1.84 5.74
C VAL A 27 -1.03 -3.12 4.93
N SER A 28 0.13 -3.26 4.28
CA SER A 28 0.44 -4.35 3.34
C SER A 28 1.91 -4.73 3.42
N HIS A 29 2.21 -6.00 3.18
CA HIS A 29 3.58 -6.53 2.95
C HIS A 29 3.81 -6.86 1.45
N ASP A 30 2.86 -6.53 0.58
CA ASP A 30 2.91 -6.79 -0.85
C ASP A 30 3.27 -5.50 -1.60
N PRO A 31 4.48 -5.40 -2.19
CA PRO A 31 4.95 -4.17 -2.84
C PRO A 31 4.19 -3.87 -4.14
N GLU A 32 3.74 -4.88 -4.88
CA GLU A 32 2.95 -4.67 -6.09
C GLU A 32 1.58 -4.08 -5.75
N PHE A 33 0.97 -4.54 -4.66
CA PHE A 33 -0.29 -3.97 -4.16
C PHE A 33 -0.13 -2.52 -3.68
N VAL A 34 0.96 -2.20 -2.99
CA VAL A 34 1.26 -0.82 -2.57
C VAL A 34 1.47 0.08 -3.79
N ARG A 35 2.27 -0.37 -4.76
CA ARG A 35 2.53 0.37 -6.00
C ARG A 35 1.25 0.65 -6.78
N ALA A 36 0.35 -0.33 -6.88
CA ALA A 36 -0.92 -0.18 -7.59
C ALA A 36 -1.84 0.89 -6.98
N LEU A 37 -1.76 1.09 -5.66
CA LEU A 37 -2.61 2.04 -4.94
C LEU A 37 -2.02 3.46 -4.85
N GLN A 38 -0.76 3.65 -5.27
CA GLN A 38 -0.08 4.95 -5.33
C GLN A 38 -0.37 5.84 -4.10
N PRO A 39 0.00 5.40 -2.88
CA PRO A 39 -0.31 6.17 -1.68
C PRO A 39 0.42 7.52 -1.68
N ASP A 40 -0.17 8.54 -1.07
CA ASP A 40 0.45 9.87 -0.97
C ASP A 40 1.52 9.94 0.13
N ARG A 41 1.38 9.13 1.19
CA ARG A 41 2.16 9.23 2.43
C ARG A 41 2.45 7.88 3.06
N VAL A 42 3.52 7.82 3.82
CA VAL A 42 3.93 6.65 4.62
C VAL A 42 4.05 7.03 6.09
N LEU A 43 3.62 6.12 6.98
CA LEU A 43 3.76 6.24 8.42
C LEU A 43 4.76 5.19 8.93
N PHE A 44 5.90 5.63 9.43
CA PHE A 44 6.92 4.78 10.05
C PHE A 44 6.60 4.55 11.53
N MET A 45 6.65 3.27 11.93
CA MET A 45 6.35 2.81 13.28
C MET A 45 7.55 2.05 13.85
N PRO A 46 7.81 2.13 15.17
CA PRO A 46 6.96 2.73 16.21
C PRO A 46 7.09 4.25 16.39
N GLU A 47 7.99 4.91 15.67
CA GLU A 47 8.35 6.32 15.90
C GLU A 47 7.21 7.30 15.59
N GLY A 48 6.20 6.87 14.83
CA GLY A 48 5.06 7.69 14.44
C GLY A 48 5.44 8.79 13.43
N THR A 49 6.48 8.56 12.63
CA THR A 49 7.00 9.55 11.68
C THR A 49 6.24 9.46 10.37
N LEU A 50 5.68 10.58 9.90
CA LEU A 50 4.93 10.67 8.64
C LEU A 50 5.79 11.36 7.58
N ASP A 51 5.91 10.73 6.40
CA ASP A 51 6.61 11.30 5.25
C ASP A 51 5.78 11.14 3.97
N TYR A 52 6.20 11.79 2.88
CA TYR A 52 5.67 11.55 1.55
C TYR A 52 6.16 10.20 1.04
N PHE A 53 5.26 9.46 0.39
CA PHE A 53 5.62 8.21 -0.24
C PHE A 53 6.46 8.45 -1.51
N SER A 54 7.41 7.57 -1.76
CA SER A 54 8.16 7.48 -3.02
C SER A 54 8.38 6.02 -3.37
N ASP A 55 8.47 5.68 -4.66
CA ASP A 55 8.68 4.30 -5.11
C ASP A 55 9.99 3.68 -4.58
N GLU A 56 10.99 4.49 -4.21
CA GLU A 56 12.22 4.05 -3.54
C GLU A 56 11.97 3.35 -2.19
N MET A 57 10.81 3.60 -1.57
CA MET A 57 10.43 3.00 -0.29
C MET A 57 9.75 1.63 -0.47
N LEU A 58 9.49 1.17 -1.70
CA LEU A 58 8.89 -0.14 -1.94
C LEU A 58 9.76 -1.28 -1.43
N ASP A 59 11.09 -1.12 -1.43
CA ASP A 59 12.02 -2.11 -0.88
C ASP A 59 11.82 -2.31 0.63
N LEU A 60 11.28 -1.32 1.34
CA LEU A 60 10.97 -1.41 2.77
C LEU A 60 9.69 -2.22 3.05
N VAL A 61 8.83 -2.40 2.04
CA VAL A 61 7.56 -3.14 2.16
C VAL A 61 7.80 -4.64 2.22
N GLU A 62 8.83 -5.15 1.55
CA GLU A 62 9.14 -6.60 1.53
C GLU A 62 9.76 -7.12 2.84
N VAL A 63 10.34 -6.23 3.66
CA VAL A 63 11.14 -6.58 4.84
C VAL A 63 10.30 -6.63 6.13
N ALA A 64 9.01 -6.26 6.05
CA ALA A 64 8.11 -6.09 7.20
C ALA A 64 7.11 -7.25 7.42
#